data_AF-A0ABD2HNV3-F1
#
_entry.id   AF-A0ABD2HNV3-F1
#
_cell.length_a   1.000
_cell.length_b   1.000
_cell.length_c   1.000
_cell.angle_alpha   90.00
_cell.angle_beta   90.00
_cell.angle_gamma   90.00
#
_symmetry.space_group_name_H-M   'P 1'
#
loop_
_entity.id
_entity.type
_entity.pdbx_description
1 polymer ?
#
loop_
_entity_poly.entity_id
_entity_poly.type
_entity_poly.pdbx_seq_one_letter_code
_entity_poly.pdbx_strand_id
1 'polypeptide(L)'
;MPFDPDRYGWWRNVAKPCPCPCSKLRAIKFCRIECDFMDREAKRWGNAGRVTVGVGSAALAFIPIVGPFLAMGAIAAQAKNWDEDMTHTALEVHFKCEQCGQIAYKTYEILRENVTSNRWGRYTNTYGGEQICGIDTTAFDEIEQVFRGMPKEYNFAYNNCKDWTSEMTRRL
;
A
#
# COMPACT_ATOMS: atom_id res chain seq x y z
N MET A 1 12.54 10.42 -2.15
CA MET A 1 13.41 9.24 -1.94
C MET A 1 12.69 8.02 -2.49
N PRO A 2 13.38 6.99 -3.03
CA PRO A 2 12.68 5.78 -3.45
C PRO A 2 12.06 5.10 -2.21
N PHE A 3 10.77 4.78 -2.28
CA PHE A 3 10.09 3.97 -1.28
C PHE A 3 10.82 2.62 -1.19
N ASP A 4 11.41 2.36 -0.04
CA ASP A 4 12.11 1.11 0.27
C ASP A 4 11.37 0.40 1.41
N PRO A 5 10.61 -0.67 1.11
CA PRO A 5 9.91 -1.46 2.11
C PRO A 5 10.83 -2.06 3.18
N ASP A 6 12.13 -2.24 2.93
CA ASP A 6 13.07 -2.71 3.97
C ASP A 6 13.49 -1.61 4.93
N ARG A 7 13.47 -0.36 4.45
CA ARG A 7 13.89 0.80 5.24
C ARG A 7 12.73 1.41 6.04
N TYR A 8 11.52 1.27 5.51
CA TYR A 8 10.36 2.00 5.99
C TYR A 8 9.17 1.09 6.32
N GLY A 9 9.03 -0.02 5.61
CA GLY A 9 8.13 -1.09 5.99
C GLY A 9 8.80 -1.92 7.08
N TRP A 10 8.08 -2.25 8.12
CA TRP A 10 8.54 -3.26 9.07
C TRP A 10 8.41 -4.62 8.38
N TRP A 11 9.26 -4.89 7.39
CA TRP A 11 9.21 -6.08 6.56
C TRP A 11 9.92 -7.22 7.27
N ARG A 12 9.27 -8.39 7.35
CA ARG A 12 9.95 -9.62 7.72
C ARG A 12 9.91 -10.62 6.59
N ASN A 13 11.08 -11.19 6.34
CA ASN A 13 11.22 -12.41 5.56
C ASN A 13 10.80 -13.61 6.43
N VAL A 14 9.51 -13.69 6.80
CA VAL A 14 9.00 -14.64 7.82
C VAL A 14 9.01 -16.10 7.32
N ALA A 15 9.23 -16.35 6.02
CA ALA A 15 9.44 -17.70 5.51
C ALA A 15 10.31 -17.62 4.26
N LYS A 16 11.46 -18.31 4.28
CA LYS A 16 12.22 -18.53 3.05
C LYS A 16 11.29 -19.25 2.05
N PRO A 17 11.30 -18.88 0.75
CA PRO A 17 10.57 -19.63 -0.25
C PRO A 17 10.98 -21.10 -0.14
N CYS A 18 9.96 -21.98 -0.17
CA CYS A 18 10.17 -23.41 -0.16
C CYS A 18 11.14 -23.79 -1.30
N PRO A 19 12.10 -24.72 -1.07
CA PRO A 19 13.00 -25.17 -2.14
C PRO A 19 12.29 -26.03 -3.20
N CYS A 20 11.05 -26.46 -2.95
CA CYS A 20 10.24 -27.18 -3.93
C CYS A 20 9.83 -26.25 -5.09
N PRO A 21 9.49 -26.80 -6.27
CA PRO A 21 8.97 -26.02 -7.39
C PRO A 21 7.75 -25.18 -7.00
N CYS A 22 7.68 -23.94 -7.48
CA CYS A 22 6.55 -23.02 -7.19
C CYS A 22 5.19 -23.57 -7.68
N SER A 23 5.19 -24.46 -8.68
CA SER A 23 4.00 -25.17 -9.15
C SER A 23 3.34 -26.07 -8.08
N LYS A 24 4.02 -26.31 -6.95
CA LYS A 24 3.50 -27.03 -5.78
C LYS A 24 2.93 -26.10 -4.70
N LEU A 25 2.94 -24.79 -4.92
CA LEU A 25 2.39 -23.83 -3.97
C LEU A 25 0.91 -23.58 -4.26
N ARG A 26 0.09 -23.72 -3.21
CA ARG A 26 -1.33 -23.34 -3.23
C ARG A 26 -1.60 -22.21 -2.26
N ALA A 27 -2.30 -21.19 -2.72
CA ALA A 27 -2.83 -20.16 -1.84
C ALA A 27 -3.88 -20.78 -0.91
N ILE A 28 -3.72 -20.54 0.38
CA ILE A 28 -4.62 -21.02 1.43
C ILE A 28 -5.34 -19.87 2.13
N LYS A 29 -4.86 -18.64 1.96
CA LYS A 29 -5.43 -17.43 2.55
C LYS A 29 -5.00 -16.20 1.77
N PHE A 30 -5.94 -15.28 1.59
CA PHE A 30 -5.72 -13.96 1.03
C PHE A 30 -6.10 -12.92 2.08
N CYS A 31 -5.27 -11.91 2.25
CA CYS A 31 -5.47 -10.82 3.19
C CYS A 31 -5.23 -9.49 2.48
N ARG A 32 -6.23 -8.61 2.48
CA ARG A 32 -5.97 -7.19 2.22
C ARG A 32 -5.42 -6.59 3.51
N ILE A 33 -4.20 -6.07 3.46
CA ILE A 33 -3.53 -5.49 4.62
C ILE A 33 -3.29 -4.01 4.41
N GLU A 34 -3.41 -3.24 5.49
CA GLU A 34 -3.00 -1.84 5.54
C GLU A 34 -1.74 -1.70 6.39
N CYS A 35 -0.70 -1.04 5.87
CA CYS A 35 0.56 -0.78 6.57
C CYS A 35 1.02 0.67 6.37
N ASP A 36 1.86 1.17 7.27
CA ASP A 36 2.49 2.49 7.08
C ASP A 36 3.91 2.32 6.50
N PHE A 37 4.26 3.18 5.56
CA PHE A 37 5.64 3.39 5.10
C PHE A 37 6.36 4.48 5.91
N MET A 38 5.83 4.96 7.03
CA MET A 38 6.47 5.99 7.87
C MET A 38 6.13 5.83 9.35
N ASP A 39 6.97 6.37 10.23
CA ASP A 39 6.75 6.40 11.67
C ASP A 39 5.53 7.27 12.05
N ARG A 40 4.79 6.83 13.08
CA ARG A 40 3.51 7.38 13.49
C ARG A 40 3.61 8.77 14.11
N GLU A 41 4.74 9.09 14.75
CA GLU A 41 4.97 10.40 15.35
C GLU A 41 5.25 11.44 14.25
N ALA A 42 6.07 11.08 13.26
CA ALA A 42 6.29 11.89 12.05
C ALA A 42 4.98 12.14 11.29
N LYS A 43 4.12 11.11 11.19
CA LYS A 43 2.76 11.19 10.62
C LYS A 43 1.82 12.11 11.40
N ARG A 44 1.87 12.09 12.73
CA ARG A 44 1.09 13.01 13.58
C ARG A 44 1.56 14.45 13.43
N TRP A 45 2.87 14.70 13.34
CA TRP A 45 3.41 16.04 13.10
C TRP A 45 3.07 16.55 11.69
N GLY A 46 3.12 15.71 10.67
CA GLY A 46 2.63 16.03 9.33
C GLY A 46 1.16 16.43 9.33
N ASN A 47 0.30 15.63 9.96
CA ASN A 47 -1.13 15.92 10.06
C ASN A 47 -1.46 17.12 10.97
N ALA A 48 -0.78 17.30 12.09
CA ALA A 48 -0.93 18.47 12.97
C ALA A 48 -0.47 19.75 12.27
N GLY A 49 0.61 19.69 11.49
CA GLY A 49 1.06 20.78 10.62
C GLY A 49 0.01 21.14 9.56
N ARG A 50 -0.67 20.15 8.97
CA ARG A 50 -1.79 20.37 8.03
C ARG A 50 -2.98 21.07 8.67
N VAL A 51 -3.41 20.64 9.86
CA VAL A 51 -4.53 21.28 10.58
C VAL A 51 -4.17 22.70 11.00
N THR A 52 -2.97 22.89 11.55
CA THR A 52 -2.47 24.20 12.00
C THR A 52 -2.39 25.20 10.85
N VAL A 53 -1.96 24.76 9.66
CA VAL A 53 -1.89 25.64 8.49
C VAL A 53 -3.23 25.80 7.78
N GLY A 54 -4.12 24.81 7.79
CA GLY A 54 -5.50 24.99 7.32
C GLY A 54 -6.26 26.05 8.12
N VAL A 55 -6.13 26.00 9.46
CA VAL A 55 -6.68 27.02 10.36
C VAL A 55 -5.97 28.37 10.16
N GLY A 56 -4.64 28.37 10.00
CA GLY A 56 -3.86 29.59 9.71
C GLY A 56 -4.22 30.23 8.36
N SER A 57 -4.51 29.43 7.34
CA SER A 57 -4.90 29.91 6.00
C SER A 57 -6.31 30.50 6.02
N ALA A 58 -7.23 29.90 6.79
CA ALA A 58 -8.56 30.48 7.03
C ALA A 58 -8.45 31.81 7.77
N ALA A 59 -7.53 31.95 8.73
CA ALA A 59 -7.30 33.23 9.42
C ALA A 59 -6.73 34.32 8.48
N LEU A 60 -5.86 33.95 7.53
CA LEU A 60 -5.32 34.87 6.53
C LEU A 60 -6.39 35.41 5.57
N ALA A 61 -7.48 34.66 5.32
CA ALA A 61 -8.55 35.08 4.41
C ALA A 61 -9.30 36.34 4.87
N PHE A 62 -9.22 36.70 6.16
CA PHE A 62 -9.89 37.88 6.72
C PHE A 62 -9.09 39.19 6.54
N ILE A 63 -7.89 39.14 5.95
CA ILE A 63 -7.12 40.33 5.61
C ILE A 63 -7.68 40.94 4.32
N PRO A 64 -8.16 42.20 4.31
CA PRO A 64 -8.72 42.82 3.12
C PRO A 64 -7.70 42.83 1.96
N ILE A 65 -8.19 42.57 0.74
CA ILE A 65 -7.45 42.66 -0.54
C ILE A 65 -6.39 41.57 -0.74
N VAL A 66 -5.51 41.29 0.23
CA VAL A 66 -4.40 40.33 0.09
C VAL A 66 -4.67 38.96 0.73
N GLY A 67 -5.63 38.88 1.66
CA GLY A 67 -5.94 37.67 2.41
C GLY A 67 -6.36 36.47 1.56
N PRO A 68 -7.28 36.62 0.58
CA PRO A 68 -7.68 35.52 -0.29
C PRO A 68 -6.52 34.94 -1.13
N PHE A 69 -5.60 35.79 -1.60
CA PHE A 69 -4.43 35.34 -2.37
C PHE A 69 -3.44 34.56 -1.50
N LEU A 70 -3.22 35.02 -0.26
CA LEU A 70 -2.35 34.32 0.70
C LEU A 70 -2.95 32.99 1.15
N ALA A 71 -4.27 32.94 1.38
CA ALA A 71 -4.97 31.70 1.73
C ALA A 71 -4.91 30.68 0.58
N MET A 72 -5.15 31.10 -0.67
CA MET A 72 -5.01 30.23 -1.84
C MET A 72 -3.57 29.76 -2.05
N GLY A 73 -2.58 30.64 -1.87
CA GLY A 73 -1.17 30.28 -1.96
C GLY A 73 -0.75 29.24 -0.90
N ALA A 74 -1.24 29.37 0.32
CA ALA A 74 -0.99 28.42 1.40
C ALA A 74 -1.66 27.05 1.14
N ILE A 75 -2.90 27.04 0.66
CA ILE A 75 -3.60 25.81 0.25
C ILE A 75 -2.88 25.15 -0.93
N ALA A 76 -2.50 25.90 -1.96
CA ALA A 76 -1.81 25.37 -3.15
C ALA A 76 -0.40 24.85 -2.82
N ALA A 77 0.33 25.50 -1.91
CA ALA A 77 1.63 25.04 -1.43
C ALA A 77 1.53 23.72 -0.65
N GLN A 78 0.38 23.46 -0.01
CA GLN A 78 0.13 22.23 0.76
C GLN A 78 -0.64 21.16 -0.01
N ALA A 79 -1.27 21.49 -1.13
CA ALA A 79 -1.94 20.53 -2.01
C ALA A 79 -0.98 19.40 -2.43
N LYS A 80 0.31 19.72 -2.62
CA LYS A 80 1.37 18.71 -2.89
C LYS A 80 1.55 17.66 -1.79
N ASN A 81 1.16 17.96 -0.55
CA ASN A 81 1.30 17.09 0.61
C ASN A 81 -0.08 16.63 1.16
N TRP A 82 -1.18 17.01 0.50
CA TRP A 82 -2.48 16.40 0.78
C TRP A 82 -2.54 14.95 0.29
N ASP A 83 -1.68 14.62 -0.69
CA ASP A 83 -1.53 13.33 -1.35
C ASP A 83 -0.72 12.29 -0.55
N GLU A 84 -0.53 12.48 0.75
CA GLU A 84 0.03 11.45 1.62
C GLU A 84 -1.13 10.74 2.34
N ASP A 85 -1.90 9.93 1.62
CA ASP A 85 -2.62 8.80 2.22
C ASP A 85 -1.53 7.84 2.73
N MET A 86 -1.10 8.10 3.97
CA MET A 86 0.10 7.48 4.53
C MET A 86 -0.07 5.99 4.84
N THR A 87 -1.27 5.44 4.63
CA THR A 87 -1.52 3.99 4.70
C THR A 87 -1.43 3.39 3.31
N HIS A 88 -0.56 2.41 3.18
CA HIS A 88 -0.42 1.60 1.98
C HIS A 88 -1.27 0.34 2.10
N THR A 89 -2.02 0.04 1.05
CA THR A 89 -2.79 -1.21 0.96
C THR A 89 -2.07 -2.19 0.05
N ALA A 90 -1.89 -3.41 0.55
CA ALA A 90 -1.26 -4.50 -0.18
C ALA A 90 -2.08 -5.79 -0.07
N LEU A 91 -1.87 -6.70 -1.01
CA LEU A 91 -2.44 -8.05 -0.97
C LEU A 91 -1.40 -9.03 -0.43
N GLU A 92 -1.61 -9.54 0.78
CA GLU A 92 -0.81 -10.60 1.37
C GLU A 92 -1.46 -11.97 1.05
N VAL A 93 -0.70 -12.87 0.45
CA VAL A 93 -1.13 -14.22 0.10
C VAL A 93 -0.30 -15.24 0.84
N HIS A 94 -0.99 -16.18 1.50
CA HIS A 94 -0.35 -17.27 2.22
C HIS A 94 -0.38 -18.50 1.34
N PHE A 95 0.80 -19.04 1.07
CA PHE A 95 0.98 -20.24 0.28
C PHE A 95 1.34 -21.41 1.17
N LYS A 96 0.77 -22.59 0.89
CA LYS A 96 1.20 -23.86 1.44
C LYS A 96 1.79 -24.72 0.33
N CYS A 97 2.99 -25.25 0.55
CA CYS A 97 3.57 -26.22 -0.35
C CYS A 97 2.87 -27.57 -0.17
N GLU A 98 2.30 -28.13 -1.25
CA GLU A 98 1.66 -29.44 -1.23
C GLU A 98 2.67 -30.58 -0.99
N GLN A 99 3.94 -30.37 -1.33
CA GLN A 99 4.97 -31.40 -1.23
C GLN A 99 5.58 -31.51 0.18
N CYS A 100 5.90 -30.39 0.83
CA CYS A 100 6.55 -30.40 2.15
C CYS A 100 5.73 -29.75 3.26
N GLY A 101 4.55 -29.20 2.95
CA GLY A 101 3.67 -28.55 3.91
C GLY A 101 4.12 -27.18 4.42
N GLN A 102 5.31 -26.70 4.02
CA GLN A 102 5.84 -25.41 4.47
C GLN A 102 4.93 -24.25 4.02
N ILE A 103 4.70 -23.32 4.95
CA ILE A 103 3.95 -22.08 4.69
C ILE A 103 4.93 -20.99 4.24
N ALA A 104 4.58 -20.30 3.17
CA ALA A 104 5.27 -19.14 2.65
C ALA A 104 4.32 -17.95 2.54
N TYR A 105 4.85 -16.74 2.65
CA TYR A 105 4.08 -15.50 2.57
C TYR A 105 4.58 -14.68 1.40
N LYS A 106 3.67 -14.15 0.60
CA LYS A 106 4.03 -13.26 -0.50
C LYS A 106 3.11 -12.05 -0.47
N THR A 107 3.67 -10.86 -0.59
CA THR A 107 2.90 -9.62 -0.62
C THR A 107 2.99 -9.01 -2.00
N TYR A 108 1.85 -8.64 -2.57
CA TYR A 108 1.68 -8.03 -3.87
C TYR A 108 1.16 -6.60 -3.71
N GLU A 109 1.79 -5.66 -4.40
CA GLU A 109 1.51 -4.25 -4.22
C GLU A 109 1.96 -3.39 -5.40
N ILE A 110 1.39 -2.18 -5.49
CA ILE A 110 1.91 -1.09 -6.31
C ILE A 110 2.47 -0.01 -5.38
N LEU A 111 3.76 0.28 -5.49
CA LEU A 111 4.44 1.22 -4.60
C LEU A 111 4.33 2.66 -5.11
N ARG A 112 4.38 2.84 -6.43
CA ARG A 112 4.23 4.11 -7.15
C ARG A 112 4.11 3.85 -8.65
N GLU A 113 4.00 4.92 -9.42
CA GLU A 113 3.97 4.86 -10.88
C GLU A 113 5.12 4.02 -11.43
N ASN A 114 4.76 3.03 -12.26
CA ASN A 114 5.65 2.06 -12.89
C ASN A 114 6.42 1.14 -11.93
N VAL A 115 6.07 1.11 -10.65
CA VAL A 115 6.73 0.28 -9.63
C VAL A 115 5.72 -0.60 -8.90
N THR A 116 5.68 -1.87 -9.30
CA THR A 116 4.95 -2.96 -8.62
C THR A 116 5.93 -3.89 -7.91
N SER A 117 5.50 -4.50 -6.81
CA SER A 117 6.29 -5.42 -5.99
C SER A 117 5.48 -6.71 -5.72
N ASN A 118 6.14 -7.86 -5.75
CA ASN A 118 5.58 -9.17 -5.39
C ASN A 118 6.58 -9.97 -4.54
N ARG A 119 6.93 -9.45 -3.37
CA ARG A 119 8.05 -9.97 -2.58
C ARG A 119 7.64 -11.07 -1.60
N TRP A 120 8.53 -12.04 -1.41
CA TRP A 120 8.42 -13.05 -0.34
C TRP A 120 8.64 -12.40 1.04
N GLY A 121 7.67 -12.58 1.92
CA GLY A 121 7.62 -11.96 3.23
C GLY A 121 6.29 -11.25 3.46
N ARG A 122 6.24 -10.54 4.58
CA ARG A 122 5.08 -9.77 5.00
C ARG A 122 5.46 -8.56 5.83
N TYR A 123 4.56 -7.58 5.86
CA TYR A 123 4.60 -6.48 6.81
C TYR A 123 4.24 -6.99 8.21
N THR A 124 4.98 -6.54 9.23
CA THR A 124 4.73 -6.90 10.64
C THR A 124 4.00 -5.85 11.44
N ASN A 125 3.91 -4.63 10.91
CA ASN A 125 3.17 -3.54 11.53
C ASN A 125 1.98 -3.17 10.65
N THR A 126 0.96 -4.03 10.65
CA THR A 126 -0.27 -3.86 9.87
C THR A 126 -1.40 -3.37 10.79
N TYR A 127 -2.22 -2.42 10.32
CA TYR A 127 -3.33 -1.83 11.09
C TYR A 127 -4.59 -2.68 11.10
N GLY A 128 -4.68 -3.60 10.15
CA GLY A 128 -5.80 -4.50 9.96
C GLY A 128 -5.50 -5.40 8.79
N GLY A 129 -6.12 -6.58 8.81
CA GLY A 129 -6.11 -7.52 7.71
C GLY A 129 -7.54 -8.00 7.48
N GLU A 130 -8.14 -7.61 6.36
CA GLU A 130 -9.39 -8.20 5.91
C GLU A 130 -9.04 -9.51 5.21
N GLN A 131 -9.47 -10.64 5.78
CA GLN A 131 -9.37 -11.90 5.08
C GLN A 131 -10.38 -11.90 3.94
N ILE A 132 -9.88 -12.10 2.72
CA ILE A 132 -10.71 -12.18 1.53
C ILE A 132 -11.16 -13.64 1.36
N CYS A 133 -12.45 -13.83 1.15
CA CYS A 133 -13.09 -15.13 0.92
C CYS A 133 -13.65 -15.19 -0.51
N GLY A 134 -13.86 -16.41 -1.03
CA GLY A 134 -14.50 -16.62 -2.34
C GLY A 134 -13.59 -16.40 -3.55
N ILE A 135 -12.27 -16.51 -3.37
CA ILE A 135 -11.31 -16.53 -4.48
C ILE A 135 -11.22 -17.95 -5.02
N ASP A 136 -11.50 -18.12 -6.32
CA ASP A 136 -11.52 -19.42 -7.00
C ASP A 136 -10.11 -19.90 -7.35
N THR A 137 -9.20 -18.95 -7.61
CA THR A 137 -7.81 -19.23 -7.98
C THR A 137 -6.96 -19.57 -6.76
N THR A 138 -6.40 -20.78 -6.73
CA THR A 138 -5.48 -21.20 -5.66
C THR A 138 -4.07 -21.52 -6.15
N ALA A 139 -3.83 -21.65 -7.46
CA ALA A 139 -2.49 -21.94 -7.95
C ALA A 139 -1.59 -20.70 -7.93
N PHE A 140 -0.35 -20.88 -7.48
CA PHE A 140 0.64 -19.81 -7.50
C PHE A 140 0.85 -19.20 -8.90
N ASP A 141 0.95 -20.03 -9.95
CA ASP A 141 1.22 -19.57 -11.31
C ASP A 141 0.08 -18.71 -11.87
N GLU A 142 -1.17 -19.01 -11.52
CA GLU A 142 -2.35 -18.23 -11.91
C GLU A 142 -2.34 -16.85 -11.22
N ILE A 143 -2.03 -16.81 -9.92
CA ILE A 143 -1.89 -15.55 -9.16
C ILE A 143 -0.76 -14.68 -9.75
N GLU A 144 0.37 -15.29 -10.10
CA GLU A 144 1.48 -14.59 -10.76
C GLU A 144 1.10 -14.06 -12.15
N GLN A 145 0.32 -14.81 -12.90
CA GLN A 145 -0.18 -14.38 -14.21
C GLN A 145 -1.10 -13.16 -14.06
N VAL A 146 -2.03 -13.19 -13.10
CA VAL A 146 -2.89 -12.05 -12.77
C VAL A 146 -2.05 -10.83 -12.39
N PHE A 147 -1.09 -10.99 -11.49
CA PHE A 147 -0.17 -9.93 -11.08
C PHE A 147 0.56 -9.30 -12.27
N ARG A 148 1.11 -10.12 -13.19
CA ARG A 148 1.83 -9.61 -14.38
C ARG A 148 0.92 -8.85 -15.34
N GLY A 149 -0.37 -9.15 -15.34
CA GLY A 149 -1.40 -8.45 -16.12
C GLY A 149 -1.99 -7.22 -15.43
N MET A 150 -1.55 -6.88 -14.21
CA MET A 150 -2.03 -5.70 -13.50
C MET A 150 -1.47 -4.41 -14.13
N PRO A 151 -2.26 -3.33 -14.15
CA PRO A 151 -1.76 -2.01 -14.54
C PRO A 151 -0.63 -1.55 -13.60
N LYS A 152 0.29 -0.77 -14.16
CA LYS A 152 1.41 -0.15 -13.41
C LYS A 152 1.28 1.38 -13.34
N GLU A 153 0.23 1.91 -13.94
CA GLU A 153 -0.19 3.30 -13.79
C GLU A 153 -0.62 3.50 -12.34
N TYR A 154 -0.12 4.56 -11.72
CA TYR A 154 -0.47 4.91 -10.36
C TYR A 154 -0.88 6.37 -10.34
N ASN A 155 -2.09 6.63 -9.90
CA ASN A 155 -2.49 7.98 -9.54
C ASN A 155 -3.06 7.94 -8.12
N PHE A 156 -2.70 8.95 -7.35
CA PHE A 156 -3.01 8.98 -5.94
C PHE A 156 -4.53 9.12 -5.70
N ALA A 157 -5.20 9.96 -6.49
CA ALA A 157 -6.63 10.22 -6.37
C ALA A 157 -7.50 9.12 -6.99
N TYR A 158 -6.98 8.44 -8.03
CA TYR A 158 -7.65 7.34 -8.73
C TYR A 158 -6.59 6.35 -9.24
N ASN A 159 -6.81 5.04 -9.15
CA ASN A 159 -5.80 4.02 -9.45
C ASN A 159 -4.63 4.01 -8.43
N ASN A 160 -4.96 4.20 -7.15
CA ASN A 160 -3.97 4.11 -6.07
C ASN A 160 -3.79 2.65 -5.59
N CYS A 161 -3.05 2.45 -4.50
CA CYS A 161 -2.79 1.11 -3.96
C CYS A 161 -4.07 0.37 -3.52
N LYS A 162 -5.10 1.08 -3.02
CA LYS A 162 -6.39 0.48 -2.64
C LYS A 162 -7.15 -0.01 -3.86
N ASP A 163 -7.21 0.81 -4.91
CA ASP A 163 -7.87 0.46 -6.18
C ASP A 163 -7.15 -0.71 -6.84
N TRP A 164 -5.81 -0.66 -6.89
CA TRP A 164 -4.97 -1.69 -7.45
C TRP A 164 -5.13 -3.03 -6.72
N THR A 165 -5.09 -3.03 -5.39
CA THR A 165 -5.31 -4.26 -4.59
C THR A 165 -6.72 -4.82 -4.78
N SER A 166 -7.72 -3.95 -4.90
CA SER A 166 -9.11 -4.37 -5.14
C SER A 166 -9.29 -4.98 -6.53
N GLU A 167 -8.68 -4.39 -7.55
CA GLU A 167 -8.71 -4.93 -8.91
C GLU A 167 -7.94 -6.25 -9.00
N MET A 168 -6.78 -6.37 -8.33
CA MET A 168 -6.07 -7.65 -8.25
C MET A 168 -6.95 -8.72 -7.61
N THR A 169 -7.57 -8.40 -6.47
CA THR A 169 -8.48 -9.30 -5.76
C THR A 169 -9.65 -9.74 -6.62
N ARG A 170 -10.24 -8.84 -7.42
CA ARG A 170 -11.37 -9.14 -8.31
C ARG A 170 -10.99 -10.07 -9.48
N ARG A 171 -9.72 -10.07 -9.88
CA ARG A 171 -9.21 -10.90 -10.98
C ARG A 171 -8.73 -12.29 -10.52
N LEU A 172 -8.61 -12.51 -9.21
CA LEU A 172 -8.26 -13.79 -8.60
C LEU A 172 -9.52 -14.62 -8.31
#